data_AF-A0AAQ3QHS6-F1
#
_entry.id   AF-A0AAQ3QHS6-F1
#
_cell.length_a   1.000
_cell.length_b   1.000
_cell.length_c   1.000
_cell.angle_alpha   90.00
_cell.angle_beta   90.00
_cell.angle_gamma   90.00
#
_symmetry.space_group_name_H-M   'P 1'
#
loop_
_entity.id
_entity.type
_entity.pdbx_description
1 polymer ?
#
loop_
_entity_poly.entity_id
_entity_poly.type
_entity_poly.pdbx_seq_one_letter_code
_entity_poly.pdbx_strand_id
1 'polypeptide(L)'
;MTMEDKYRELRTAVDAVAAVDAHAHNLVAMDSSIPFLRCFSEAEGDALSLTPQTLSFKRSLRDIAALYRCEASLEEVEKHRKSLGLLSIGAKCFEAANLSAVFIDDGFQINKMNDWQWHKSFVPAVGRILRIEHLAETILNDEAQSTSKWTIDLFMEAFITRIKSVAGRIVALKSIAAYRSGLQIDTEVSKADAEKGLLEDFNAGRPIRLKNKSFIDFLFTRSLEVAILFDLPMQIHTGFGDKDLDLRLCNPLHLRKVLEDKKFSKSRIVLLHASYPFSKEASYLASVYSQIYLDFGLAVPKLSVQGMIASLKELLELAPIKKVMFSSDGYAFPETFFLGSKRARDVVFSVLATACDDGDLTLPEALEATEDIFRRNSLQLYKLNGIVGSVESQSARSLYKIPKISSQQDCVEFVRIIWVDASAQHRCRVIPVRRFYEVVKNTGVGLAMASMGMSSSCDGPADGSNLTAVGEIRLVPDLSTKYRIPWASQEEMVLADMQIKPGEAWEYCPRNSLRRMAKILKDEFNLAMNAGFENEFFLLKKGISEGKEHWVPFDKSRYCCTSAFDAASPILREVNTVLEALDIAVEQLHAEAGQGQFEVSLGYKESTIAADNLIYVREVIRSIARKHGFLATFLPK
;
A
#
# COMPACT_ATOMS: atom_id res chain seq x y z
N MET A 1 -31.60 7.29 3.54
CA MET A 1 -30.40 6.51 3.93
C MET A 1 -29.30 7.53 4.23
N THR A 2 -28.65 7.46 5.39
CA THR A 2 -27.54 8.38 5.70
C THR A 2 -26.31 8.06 4.83
N MET A 3 -25.34 8.97 4.70
CA MET A 3 -24.09 8.70 3.97
C MET A 3 -23.33 7.51 4.60
N GLU A 4 -23.35 7.39 5.93
CA GLU A 4 -22.78 6.25 6.65
C GLU A 4 -23.51 4.94 6.36
N ASP A 5 -24.84 4.95 6.22
CA ASP A 5 -25.58 3.76 5.81
C ASP A 5 -25.28 3.36 4.36
N LYS A 6 -25.18 4.35 3.47
CA LYS A 6 -24.86 4.13 2.05
C LYS A 6 -23.46 3.54 1.88
N TYR A 7 -22.48 4.07 2.61
CA TYR A 7 -21.06 3.72 2.51
C TYR A 7 -20.56 3.00 3.77
N ARG A 8 -21.39 2.10 4.33
CA ARG A 8 -21.08 1.36 5.57
C ARG A 8 -19.77 0.56 5.49
N GLU A 9 -19.50 -0.03 4.33
CA GLU A 9 -18.27 -0.78 4.07
C GLU A 9 -17.04 0.16 4.16
N LEU A 10 -17.11 1.32 3.53
CA LEU A 10 -16.06 2.34 3.61
C LEU A 10 -15.86 2.85 5.03
N ARG A 11 -16.94 3.14 5.75
CA ARG A 11 -16.89 3.55 7.17
C ARG A 11 -16.13 2.53 8.01
N THR A 12 -16.49 1.25 7.84
CA THR A 12 -15.87 0.12 8.54
C THR A 12 -14.38 0.00 8.21
N ALA A 13 -14.00 0.11 6.94
CA ALA A 13 -12.60 0.06 6.52
C ALA A 13 -11.76 1.20 7.10
N VAL A 14 -12.30 2.43 7.08
CA VAL A 14 -11.63 3.61 7.63
C VAL A 14 -11.47 3.50 9.15
N ASP A 15 -12.39 2.86 9.88
CA ASP A 15 -12.23 2.62 11.33
C ASP A 15 -11.24 1.48 11.64
N ALA A 16 -11.22 0.43 10.82
CA ALA A 16 -10.43 -0.77 11.07
C ALA A 16 -8.93 -0.61 10.73
N VAL A 17 -8.57 0.26 9.78
CA VAL A 17 -7.17 0.38 9.32
C VAL A 17 -6.23 0.81 10.45
N ALA A 18 -5.18 0.03 10.70
CA ALA A 18 -4.15 0.34 11.69
C ALA A 18 -3.13 1.34 11.11
N ALA A 19 -3.30 2.63 11.41
CA ALA A 19 -2.61 3.71 10.69
C ALA A 19 -1.12 3.83 11.06
N VAL A 20 -0.31 4.27 10.10
CA VAL A 20 1.07 4.72 10.33
C VAL A 20 1.02 6.23 10.51
N ASP A 21 1.26 6.70 11.74
CA ASP A 21 1.38 8.12 12.02
C ASP A 21 2.77 8.60 11.60
N ALA A 22 2.85 9.15 10.39
CA ALA A 22 4.13 9.44 9.73
C ALA A 22 4.85 10.69 10.27
N HIS A 23 4.20 11.49 11.14
CA HIS A 23 4.83 12.65 11.77
C HIS A 23 4.13 13.02 13.08
N ALA A 24 4.89 12.99 14.17
CA ALA A 24 4.48 13.44 15.48
C ALA A 24 5.71 13.83 16.34
N HIS A 25 5.47 14.17 17.59
CA HIS A 25 6.46 14.67 18.55
C HIS A 25 6.32 13.99 19.91
N ASN A 26 7.33 14.21 20.75
CA ASN A 26 7.42 13.56 22.05
C ASN A 26 6.30 13.96 23.02
N LEU A 27 5.83 12.97 23.79
CA LEU A 27 4.97 13.15 24.95
C LEU A 27 5.74 13.76 26.14
N VAL A 28 5.08 14.59 26.95
CA VAL A 28 5.66 15.20 28.15
C VAL A 28 5.26 14.44 29.41
N ALA A 29 6.05 14.56 30.47
CA ALA A 29 5.71 14.03 31.79
C ALA A 29 4.47 14.72 32.40
N MET A 30 3.77 14.04 33.32
CA MET A 30 2.55 14.59 33.96
C MET A 30 2.79 15.91 34.72
N ASP A 31 4.00 16.10 35.23
CA ASP A 31 4.43 17.28 35.99
C ASP A 31 5.15 18.31 35.10
N SER A 32 4.98 18.22 33.78
CA SER A 32 5.41 19.23 32.82
C SER A 32 4.65 20.54 33.04
N SER A 33 5.33 21.66 32.80
CA SER A 33 4.72 22.99 32.87
C SER A 33 3.84 23.32 31.66
N ILE A 34 3.75 22.44 30.65
CA ILE A 34 2.96 22.67 29.45
C ILE A 34 1.46 22.59 29.81
N PRO A 35 0.68 23.67 29.61
CA PRO A 35 -0.74 23.66 29.94
C PRO A 35 -1.49 22.75 28.98
N PHE A 36 -2.44 21.97 29.51
CA PHE A 36 -3.23 21.02 28.70
C PHE A 36 -3.99 21.71 27.56
N LEU A 37 -4.30 23.00 27.70
CA LEU A 37 -4.96 23.79 26.66
C LEU A 37 -4.19 23.80 25.32
N ARG A 38 -2.86 23.57 25.34
CA ARG A 38 -2.05 23.40 24.13
C ARG A 38 -2.38 22.14 23.31
N CYS A 39 -3.07 21.17 23.90
CA CYS A 39 -3.68 20.07 23.15
C CYS A 39 -4.56 20.58 22.00
N PHE A 40 -5.18 21.75 22.16
CA PHE A 40 -6.19 22.27 21.23
C PHE A 40 -5.70 23.43 20.34
N SER A 41 -4.52 24.01 20.61
CA SER A 41 -4.04 25.22 19.95
C SER A 41 -2.52 25.31 19.88
N GLU A 42 -2.01 25.93 18.82
CA GLU A 42 -0.61 26.35 18.70
C GLU A 42 -0.34 27.69 19.39
N ALA A 43 -1.38 28.35 19.91
CA ALA A 43 -1.25 29.62 20.61
C ALA A 43 -0.47 29.48 21.93
N GLU A 44 0.18 30.57 22.32
CA GLU A 44 0.84 30.73 23.61
C GLU A 44 0.43 32.06 24.27
N GLY A 45 0.71 32.20 25.56
CA GLY A 45 0.41 33.42 26.31
C GLY A 45 -1.08 33.77 26.33
N ASP A 46 -1.42 35.05 26.22
CA ASP A 46 -2.80 35.53 26.34
C ASP A 46 -3.73 34.93 25.28
N ALA A 47 -3.22 34.69 24.06
CA ALA A 47 -4.00 34.07 22.99
C ALA A 47 -4.43 32.63 23.33
N LEU A 48 -3.60 31.90 24.09
CA LEU A 48 -3.95 30.54 24.53
C LEU A 48 -5.20 30.55 25.43
N SER A 49 -5.37 31.58 26.27
CA SER A 49 -6.53 31.71 27.18
C SER A 49 -7.89 31.78 26.46
N LEU A 50 -7.91 32.21 25.19
CA LEU A 50 -9.10 32.30 24.36
C LEU A 50 -9.43 30.99 23.62
N THR A 51 -8.53 30.01 23.67
CA THR A 51 -8.72 28.68 23.03
C THR A 51 -10.06 28.02 23.35
N PRO A 52 -10.64 28.13 24.57
CA PRO A 52 -11.95 27.56 24.88
C PRO A 52 -13.10 28.06 24.01
N GLN A 53 -12.93 29.22 23.35
CA GLN A 53 -13.92 29.80 22.45
C GLN A 53 -13.84 29.23 21.02
N THR A 54 -12.80 28.46 20.69
CA THR A 54 -12.61 27.92 19.34
C THR A 54 -13.49 26.70 19.06
N LEU A 55 -13.84 26.49 17.79
CA LEU A 55 -14.56 25.28 17.35
C LEU A 55 -13.76 24.00 17.62
N SER A 56 -12.43 24.07 17.42
CA SER A 56 -11.50 22.96 17.65
C SER A 56 -11.55 22.50 19.10
N PHE A 57 -11.40 23.43 20.04
CA PHE A 57 -11.50 23.12 21.47
C PHE A 57 -12.82 22.45 21.83
N LYS A 58 -13.95 23.09 21.48
CA LYS A 58 -15.28 22.60 21.89
C LYS A 58 -15.54 21.19 21.38
N ARG A 59 -15.15 20.90 20.14
CA ARG A 59 -15.29 19.57 19.53
C ARG A 59 -14.37 18.55 20.16
N SER A 60 -13.07 18.87 20.22
CA SER A 60 -12.04 17.95 20.69
C SER A 60 -12.18 17.64 22.19
N LEU A 61 -12.63 18.60 23.01
CA LEU A 61 -12.94 18.36 24.42
C LEU A 61 -14.06 17.32 24.57
N ARG A 62 -15.12 17.39 23.76
CA ARG A 62 -16.18 16.36 23.75
C ARG A 62 -15.67 15.00 23.32
N ASP A 63 -14.76 14.95 22.33
CA ASP A 63 -14.16 13.70 21.89
C ASP A 63 -13.32 13.04 22.99
N ILE A 64 -12.51 13.82 23.71
CA ILE A 64 -11.72 13.33 24.83
C ILE A 64 -12.63 12.90 25.99
N ALA A 65 -13.63 13.72 26.34
CA ALA A 65 -14.57 13.40 27.40
C ALA A 65 -15.35 12.10 27.10
N ALA A 66 -15.74 11.89 25.84
CA ALA A 66 -16.37 10.64 25.40
C ALA A 66 -15.42 9.43 25.54
N LEU A 67 -14.14 9.59 25.16
CA LEU A 67 -13.11 8.55 25.35
C LEU A 67 -12.92 8.21 26.83
N TYR A 68 -12.97 9.22 27.71
CA TYR A 68 -12.80 9.07 29.16
C TYR A 68 -14.08 8.68 29.89
N ARG A 69 -15.23 8.76 29.22
CA ARG A 69 -16.56 8.58 29.82
C ARG A 69 -16.78 9.52 31.01
N CYS A 70 -16.38 10.78 30.84
CA CYS A 70 -16.57 11.84 31.84
C CYS A 70 -17.39 13.00 31.25
N GLU A 71 -17.72 13.98 32.09
CA GLU A 71 -18.37 15.21 31.65
C GLU A 71 -17.46 15.98 30.66
N ALA A 72 -18.07 16.63 29.67
CA ALA A 72 -17.37 17.43 28.67
C ALA A 72 -16.98 18.83 29.18
N SER A 73 -16.20 18.86 30.27
CA SER A 73 -15.59 20.06 30.84
C SER A 73 -14.07 19.90 30.94
N LEU A 74 -13.34 21.02 30.85
CA LEU A 74 -11.87 21.00 30.95
C LEU A 74 -11.42 20.46 32.32
N GLU A 75 -12.12 20.89 33.37
CA GLU A 75 -11.84 20.48 34.76
C GLU A 75 -11.98 18.97 34.95
N GLU A 76 -13.09 18.36 34.50
CA GLU A 76 -13.31 16.92 34.67
C GLU A 76 -12.36 16.09 33.79
N VAL A 77 -12.04 16.56 32.59
CA VAL A 77 -11.01 15.91 31.76
C VAL A 77 -9.65 15.97 32.45
N GLU A 78 -9.21 17.14 32.94
CA GLU A 78 -7.92 17.27 33.63
C GLU A 78 -7.85 16.47 34.92
N LYS A 79 -8.95 16.39 35.68
CA LYS A 79 -9.07 15.56 36.88
C LYS A 79 -8.96 14.08 36.53
N HIS A 80 -9.64 13.62 35.47
CA HIS A 80 -9.53 12.25 34.98
C HIS A 80 -8.09 11.93 34.58
N ARG A 81 -7.42 12.83 33.85
CA ARG A 81 -6.02 12.69 33.48
C ARG A 81 -5.11 12.56 34.71
N LYS A 82 -5.24 13.45 35.68
CA LYS A 82 -4.46 13.38 36.92
C LYS A 82 -4.68 12.08 37.68
N SER A 83 -5.90 11.55 37.70
CA SER A 83 -6.23 10.32 38.41
C SER A 83 -5.66 9.05 37.79
N LEU A 84 -5.58 8.98 36.45
CA LEU A 84 -5.09 7.80 35.73
C LEU A 84 -3.57 7.80 35.56
N GLY A 85 -2.98 8.98 35.38
CA GLY A 85 -1.56 9.10 35.04
C GLY A 85 -1.25 8.79 33.58
N LEU A 86 -0.04 9.15 33.15
CA LEU A 86 0.35 9.21 31.73
C LEU A 86 0.33 7.85 31.03
N LEU A 87 0.75 6.77 31.69
CA LEU A 87 0.76 5.43 31.08
C LEU A 87 -0.65 4.94 30.73
N SER A 88 -1.60 5.09 31.65
CA SER A 88 -2.99 4.66 31.43
C SER A 88 -3.72 5.54 30.42
N ILE A 89 -3.46 6.86 30.42
CA ILE A 89 -3.97 7.77 29.39
C ILE A 89 -3.36 7.42 28.03
N GLY A 90 -2.04 7.22 28.00
CA GLY A 90 -1.30 6.82 26.81
C GLY A 90 -1.88 5.56 26.17
N ALA A 91 -2.01 4.49 26.95
CA ALA A 91 -2.61 3.24 26.47
C ALA A 91 -4.02 3.47 25.89
N LYS A 92 -4.90 4.18 26.63
CA LYS A 92 -6.27 4.45 26.18
C LYS A 92 -6.32 5.28 24.89
N CYS A 93 -5.51 6.32 24.77
CA CYS A 93 -5.50 7.20 23.60
C CYS A 93 -4.90 6.50 22.37
N PHE A 94 -3.81 5.76 22.53
CA PHE A 94 -3.16 5.06 21.40
C PHE A 94 -3.96 3.83 20.94
N GLU A 95 -4.62 3.12 21.86
CA GLU A 95 -5.58 2.07 21.51
C GLU A 95 -6.73 2.64 20.67
N ALA A 96 -7.34 3.75 21.13
CA ALA A 96 -8.40 4.42 20.40
C ALA A 96 -7.93 5.05 19.07
N ALA A 97 -6.66 5.41 18.96
CA ALA A 97 -6.07 5.90 17.71
C ALA A 97 -5.83 4.77 16.69
N ASN A 98 -5.76 3.51 17.11
CA ASN A 98 -5.48 2.33 16.27
C ASN A 98 -4.27 2.57 15.35
N LEU A 99 -3.09 2.78 15.96
CA LEU A 99 -1.83 3.04 15.26
C LEU A 99 -0.98 1.76 15.20
N SER A 100 -0.41 1.46 14.03
CA SER A 100 0.57 0.38 13.85
C SER A 100 2.01 0.87 13.98
N ALA A 101 2.28 2.14 13.67
CA ALA A 101 3.56 2.79 13.86
C ALA A 101 3.40 4.29 14.13
N VAL A 102 4.38 4.89 14.82
CA VAL A 102 4.50 6.34 14.97
C VAL A 102 5.92 6.80 14.66
N PHE A 103 6.06 7.92 13.96
CA PHE A 103 7.35 8.54 13.71
C PHE A 103 7.49 9.84 14.49
N ILE A 104 8.54 9.91 15.30
CA ILE A 104 8.76 10.98 16.26
C ILE A 104 9.90 11.88 15.79
N ASP A 105 9.57 13.12 15.46
CA ASP A 105 10.52 14.22 15.34
C ASP A 105 10.94 14.67 16.74
N ASP A 106 12.13 14.23 17.12
CA ASP A 106 12.72 14.42 18.45
C ASP A 106 13.44 15.77 18.61
N GLY A 107 13.44 16.61 17.58
CA GLY A 107 14.04 17.93 17.62
C GLY A 107 13.11 19.05 18.07
N PHE A 108 11.84 18.74 18.35
CA PHE A 108 10.96 19.66 19.07
C PHE A 108 11.28 19.57 20.55
N GLN A 109 11.59 20.69 21.20
CA GLN A 109 12.03 20.70 22.60
C GLN A 109 11.08 21.54 23.44
N ILE A 110 10.35 20.88 24.36
CA ILE A 110 9.52 21.54 25.38
C ILE A 110 9.74 20.87 26.74
N ASN A 111 9.20 21.48 27.80
CA ASN A 111 9.46 21.06 29.18
C ASN A 111 9.14 19.57 29.43
N LYS A 112 10.14 18.82 29.92
CA LYS A 112 10.03 17.42 30.38
C LYS A 112 9.49 16.45 29.32
N MET A 113 10.00 16.51 28.10
CA MET A 113 9.72 15.49 27.08
C MET A 113 10.34 14.15 27.44
N ASN A 114 9.58 13.07 27.22
CA ASN A 114 10.09 11.71 27.26
C ASN A 114 10.91 11.42 26.00
N ASP A 115 11.86 10.49 26.09
CA ASP A 115 12.62 10.03 24.92
C ASP A 115 11.69 9.46 23.83
N TRP A 116 12.09 9.57 22.56
CA TRP A 116 11.25 9.10 21.45
C TRP A 116 10.97 7.58 21.55
N GLN A 117 11.90 6.78 22.08
CA GLN A 117 11.71 5.34 22.26
C GLN A 117 10.63 5.01 23.28
N TRP A 118 10.32 5.94 24.19
CA TRP A 118 9.31 5.75 25.23
C TRP A 118 7.92 5.45 24.65
N HIS A 119 7.64 5.93 23.42
CA HIS A 119 6.38 5.68 22.72
C HIS A 119 6.16 4.20 22.37
N LYS A 120 7.20 3.35 22.40
CA LYS A 120 7.06 1.87 22.24
C LYS A 120 6.18 1.24 23.32
N SER A 121 5.93 1.97 24.41
CA SER A 121 4.99 1.58 25.45
C SER A 121 3.53 1.52 24.95
N PHE A 122 3.21 2.18 23.83
CA PHE A 122 1.83 2.34 23.35
C PHE A 122 1.58 1.89 21.91
N VAL A 123 2.62 1.81 21.09
CA VAL A 123 2.50 1.46 19.67
C VAL A 123 3.56 0.43 19.28
N PRO A 124 3.26 -0.51 18.35
CA PRO A 124 4.19 -1.56 17.98
C PRO A 124 5.53 -1.01 17.44
N ALA A 125 5.49 -0.12 16.45
CA ALA A 125 6.69 0.42 15.84
C ALA A 125 6.87 1.91 16.12
N VAL A 126 8.10 2.32 16.42
CA VAL A 126 8.48 3.73 16.56
C VAL A 126 9.69 4.03 15.69
N GLY A 127 9.57 5.01 14.81
CA GLY A 127 10.66 5.55 14.00
C GLY A 127 11.13 6.90 14.51
N ARG A 128 12.43 7.16 14.45
CA ARG A 128 13.02 8.45 14.81
C ARG A 128 13.17 9.34 13.56
N ILE A 129 12.68 10.57 13.63
CA ILE A 129 12.92 11.61 12.63
C ILE A 129 13.91 12.62 13.20
N LEU A 130 14.98 12.92 12.47
CA LEU A 130 16.03 13.83 12.94
C LEU A 130 15.81 15.25 12.37
N ARG A 131 15.58 16.23 13.25
CA ARG A 131 15.44 17.64 12.87
C ARG A 131 16.81 18.30 12.66
N ILE A 132 17.05 18.79 11.46
CA ILE A 132 18.37 19.27 11.04
C ILE A 132 18.78 20.56 11.76
N GLU A 133 17.85 21.49 11.97
CA GLU A 133 18.13 22.77 12.63
C GLU A 133 18.44 22.57 14.11
N HIS A 134 17.70 21.69 14.79
CA HIS A 134 17.97 21.37 16.19
C HIS A 134 19.32 20.66 16.36
N LEU A 135 19.67 19.75 15.45
CA LEU A 135 20.98 19.10 15.46
C LEU A 135 22.11 20.12 15.31
N ALA A 136 21.97 21.07 14.38
CA ALA A 136 22.93 22.14 14.17
C ALA A 136 23.08 23.02 15.42
N GLU A 137 21.96 23.42 16.04
CA GLU A 137 21.96 24.17 17.29
C GLU A 137 22.63 23.40 18.44
N THR A 138 22.40 22.09 18.52
CA THR A 138 23.02 21.24 19.54
C THR A 138 24.54 21.21 19.39
N ILE A 139 25.05 21.10 18.16
CA ILE A 139 26.49 21.13 17.88
C ILE A 139 27.09 22.49 18.26
N LEU A 140 26.42 23.58 17.87
CA LEU A 140 26.94 24.92 18.14
C LEU A 140 26.88 25.30 19.63
N ASN A 141 25.93 24.74 20.38
CA ASN A 141 25.79 24.91 21.83
C ASN A 141 26.62 23.94 22.69
N ASP A 142 27.35 23.00 22.09
CA ASP A 142 28.24 22.11 22.83
C ASP A 142 29.47 22.88 23.35
N GLU A 143 29.55 23.05 24.68
CA GLU A 143 30.62 23.79 25.35
C GLU A 143 32.01 23.17 25.12
N ALA A 144 32.09 21.86 24.89
CA ALA A 144 33.35 21.18 24.58
C ALA A 144 33.93 21.60 23.22
N GLN A 145 33.11 22.20 22.36
CA GLN A 145 33.50 22.73 21.04
C GLN A 145 33.57 24.28 21.03
N SER A 146 33.26 24.94 22.15
CA SER A 146 33.16 26.41 22.26
C SER A 146 34.49 27.17 22.18
N THR A 147 35.63 26.47 22.27
CA THR A 147 36.97 27.06 22.09
C THR A 147 37.41 27.16 20.63
N SER A 148 36.65 26.59 19.69
CA SER A 148 36.96 26.57 18.26
C SER A 148 36.41 27.80 17.56
N LYS A 149 37.23 28.51 16.77
CA LYS A 149 36.72 29.45 15.77
C LYS A 149 36.02 28.62 14.69
N TRP A 150 34.68 28.59 14.69
CA TRP A 150 33.91 27.89 13.68
C TRP A 150 34.19 28.44 12.29
N THR A 151 34.54 27.55 11.36
CA THR A 151 34.45 27.78 9.92
C THR A 151 33.28 26.95 9.38
N ILE A 152 32.77 27.30 8.20
CA ILE A 152 31.69 26.52 7.58
C ILE A 152 32.12 25.08 7.31
N ASP A 153 33.38 24.86 6.92
CA ASP A 153 33.90 23.53 6.63
C ASP A 153 33.99 22.66 7.89
N LEU A 154 34.53 23.22 8.99
CA LEU A 154 34.60 22.51 10.28
C LEU A 154 33.20 22.18 10.81
N PHE A 155 32.27 23.14 10.71
CA PHE A 155 30.89 22.92 11.12
C PHE A 155 30.23 21.82 10.28
N MET A 156 30.35 21.87 8.96
CA MET A 156 29.73 20.87 8.08
C MET A 156 30.32 19.48 8.27
N GLU A 157 31.63 19.37 8.55
CA GLU A 157 32.26 18.10 8.89
C GLU A 157 31.61 17.49 10.15
N ALA A 158 31.49 18.27 11.23
CA ALA A 158 30.85 17.82 12.47
C ALA A 158 29.37 17.45 12.26
N PHE A 159 28.63 18.31 11.55
CA PHE A 159 27.21 18.15 11.27
C PHE A 159 26.92 16.91 10.43
N ILE A 160 27.60 16.74 9.29
CA ILE A 160 27.43 15.57 8.42
C ILE A 160 27.87 14.30 9.14
N THR A 161 28.98 14.34 9.90
CA THR A 161 29.44 13.19 10.69
C THR A 161 28.36 12.74 11.68
N ARG A 162 27.70 13.71 12.36
CA ARG A 162 26.62 13.41 13.28
C ARG A 162 25.41 12.80 12.58
N ILE A 163 24.97 13.32 11.43
CA ILE A 163 23.88 12.69 10.66
C ILE A 163 24.26 11.27 10.22
N LYS A 164 25.45 11.09 9.64
CA LYS A 164 25.94 9.77 9.18
C LYS A 164 25.96 8.75 10.31
N SER A 165 26.34 9.15 11.52
CA SER A 165 26.39 8.28 12.69
C SER A 165 25.03 7.71 13.10
N VAL A 166 23.93 8.38 12.72
CA VAL A 166 22.56 7.97 13.06
C VAL A 166 21.71 7.60 11.84
N ALA A 167 22.22 7.73 10.62
CA ALA A 167 21.45 7.54 9.38
C ALA A 167 20.76 6.15 9.31
N GLY A 168 21.41 5.09 9.79
CA GLY A 168 20.82 3.74 9.86
C GLY A 168 19.84 3.51 11.02
N ARG A 169 19.55 4.54 11.82
CA ARG A 169 18.67 4.49 13.02
C ARG A 169 17.53 5.51 12.97
N ILE A 170 17.45 6.28 11.88
CA ILE A 170 16.39 7.26 11.64
C ILE A 170 15.58 6.83 10.41
N VAL A 171 14.31 7.22 10.37
CA VAL A 171 13.43 6.94 9.23
C VAL A 171 13.35 8.13 8.27
N ALA A 172 13.70 9.34 8.73
CA ALA A 172 13.67 10.56 7.93
C ALA A 172 14.51 11.69 8.54
N LEU A 173 14.80 12.69 7.72
CA LEU A 173 15.19 14.02 8.19
C LEU A 173 13.95 14.93 8.25
N LYS A 174 14.02 15.98 9.07
CA LYS A 174 13.03 17.06 9.11
C LYS A 174 13.72 18.40 9.02
N SER A 175 13.18 19.29 8.20
CA SER A 175 13.51 20.71 8.23
C SER A 175 12.33 21.54 8.74
N ILE A 176 12.67 22.52 9.58
CA ILE A 176 11.79 23.60 10.05
C ILE A 176 12.20 24.95 9.48
N ALA A 177 12.82 25.01 8.29
CA ALA A 177 13.21 26.26 7.63
C ALA A 177 12.05 27.27 7.54
N ALA A 178 10.82 26.80 7.37
CA ALA A 178 9.59 27.61 7.43
C ALA A 178 9.44 28.43 8.73
N TYR A 179 9.82 27.88 9.89
CA TYR A 179 9.84 28.58 11.19
C TYR A 179 11.01 29.55 11.36
N ARG A 180 11.99 29.53 10.44
CA ARG A 180 13.26 30.26 10.60
C ARG A 180 13.42 31.34 9.54
N SER A 181 13.76 30.95 8.32
CA SER A 181 14.12 31.85 7.22
C SER A 181 13.19 31.74 6.00
N GLY A 182 12.18 30.86 6.06
CA GLY A 182 11.21 30.64 4.98
C GLY A 182 11.60 29.55 3.99
N LEU A 183 10.64 29.19 3.12
CA LEU A 183 10.78 28.09 2.17
C LEU A 183 11.46 28.45 0.83
N GLN A 184 11.83 29.72 0.63
CA GLN A 184 12.54 30.16 -0.58
C GLN A 184 14.02 29.82 -0.48
N ILE A 185 14.35 28.53 -0.54
CA ILE A 185 15.71 28.03 -0.36
C ILE A 185 16.58 28.39 -1.57
N ASP A 186 17.70 29.08 -1.34
CA ASP A 186 18.73 29.27 -2.35
C ASP A 186 19.64 28.03 -2.45
N THR A 187 19.67 27.39 -3.63
CA THR A 187 20.47 26.17 -3.87
C THR A 187 21.94 26.43 -4.21
N GLU A 188 22.33 27.71 -4.27
CA GLU A 188 23.65 28.17 -4.76
C GLU A 188 24.40 29.04 -3.74
N VAL A 189 23.99 29.01 -2.47
CA VAL A 189 24.67 29.76 -1.40
C VAL A 189 26.17 29.43 -1.39
N SER A 190 26.99 30.47 -1.46
CA SER A 190 28.45 30.33 -1.41
C SER A 190 28.91 29.91 -0.02
N LYS A 191 30.04 29.21 0.09
CA LYS A 191 30.64 28.89 1.39
C LYS A 191 30.91 30.14 2.23
N ALA A 192 31.32 31.25 1.59
CA ALA A 192 31.61 32.49 2.28
C ALA A 192 30.35 33.10 2.92
N ASP A 193 29.23 33.11 2.20
CA ASP A 193 27.95 33.63 2.73
C ASP A 193 27.40 32.72 3.83
N ALA A 194 27.51 31.40 3.66
CA ALA A 194 27.12 30.44 4.68
C ALA A 194 27.98 30.57 5.96
N GLU A 195 29.29 30.77 5.82
CA GLU A 195 30.20 30.99 6.95
C GLU A 195 29.89 32.29 7.69
N LYS A 196 29.65 33.37 6.94
CA LYS A 196 29.22 34.64 7.52
C LYS A 196 27.93 34.46 8.32
N GLY A 197 26.94 33.77 7.74
CA GLY A 197 25.68 33.50 8.41
C GLY A 197 25.79 32.62 9.66
N LEU A 198 26.64 31.59 9.60
CA LEU A 198 26.98 30.75 10.75
C LEU A 198 27.57 31.59 11.89
N LEU A 199 28.51 32.47 11.58
CA LEU A 199 29.16 33.33 12.58
C LEU A 199 28.19 34.38 13.14
N GLU A 200 27.26 34.91 12.33
CA GLU A 200 26.20 35.80 12.82
C GLU A 200 25.31 35.10 13.85
N ASP A 201 24.79 33.91 13.53
CA ASP A 201 23.96 33.13 14.45
C ASP A 201 24.75 32.69 15.70
N PHE A 202 26.03 32.34 15.55
CA PHE A 202 26.91 31.94 16.65
C PHE A 202 27.18 33.08 17.64
N ASN A 203 27.32 34.31 17.13
CA ASN A 203 27.61 35.49 17.93
C ASN A 203 26.37 36.22 18.47
N ALA A 204 25.17 35.84 18.04
CA ALA A 204 23.90 36.50 18.42
C ALA A 204 23.48 36.27 19.89
N GLY A 205 24.11 35.34 20.60
CA GLY A 205 23.85 35.03 22.00
C GLY A 205 23.48 33.57 22.25
N ARG A 206 23.46 33.18 23.52
CA ARG A 206 23.11 31.81 23.97
C ARG A 206 21.71 31.77 24.59
N PRO A 207 20.95 30.67 24.42
CA PRO A 207 21.24 29.54 23.54
C PRO A 207 21.18 29.95 22.06
N ILE A 208 22.05 29.38 21.23
CA ILE A 208 22.04 29.65 19.78
C ILE A 208 20.73 29.18 19.19
N ARG A 209 20.12 30.06 18.41
CA ARG A 209 18.94 29.78 17.59
C ARG A 209 19.22 30.22 16.16
N LEU A 210 19.17 29.29 15.22
CA LEU A 210 19.44 29.59 13.81
C LEU A 210 18.38 30.53 13.22
N LYS A 211 18.83 31.62 12.59
CA LYS A 211 17.98 32.60 11.93
C LYS A 211 18.55 33.07 10.61
N ASN A 212 19.87 32.99 10.42
CA ASN A 212 20.50 33.47 9.21
C ASN A 212 20.11 32.60 8.00
N LYS A 213 19.53 33.25 7.00
CA LYS A 213 19.01 32.60 5.80
C LYS A 213 20.07 31.86 4.99
N SER A 214 21.21 32.48 4.72
CA SER A 214 22.29 31.85 3.94
C SER A 214 22.79 30.59 4.63
N PHE A 215 22.93 30.62 5.95
CA PHE A 215 23.35 29.45 6.70
C PHE A 215 22.29 28.33 6.71
N ILE A 216 21.01 28.67 6.92
CA ILE A 216 19.91 27.70 6.90
C ILE A 216 19.74 27.08 5.51
N ASP A 217 19.78 27.87 4.43
CA ASP A 217 19.64 27.38 3.06
C ASP A 217 20.82 26.45 2.69
N PHE A 218 22.04 26.79 3.13
CA PHE A 218 23.21 25.94 2.99
C PHE A 218 23.09 24.64 3.81
N LEU A 219 22.61 24.71 5.06
CA LEU A 219 22.35 23.55 5.91
C LEU A 219 21.30 22.61 5.28
N PHE A 220 20.22 23.19 4.76
CA PHE A 220 19.12 22.49 4.12
C PHE A 220 19.62 21.70 2.90
N THR A 221 20.33 22.36 1.99
CA THR A 221 20.83 21.73 0.76
C THR A 221 21.83 20.61 1.05
N ARG A 222 22.74 20.80 2.00
CA ARG A 222 23.69 19.75 2.43
C ARG A 222 22.98 18.59 3.10
N SER A 223 21.95 18.86 3.89
CA SER A 223 21.13 17.80 4.51
C SER A 223 20.35 17.01 3.46
N LEU A 224 19.87 17.66 2.40
CA LEU A 224 19.16 16.99 1.31
C LEU A 224 20.08 16.09 0.47
N GLU A 225 21.34 16.49 0.24
CA GLU A 225 22.36 15.63 -0.37
C GLU A 225 22.59 14.37 0.48
N VAL A 226 22.70 14.53 1.81
CA VAL A 226 22.83 13.40 2.74
C VAL A 226 21.57 12.53 2.73
N ALA A 227 20.38 13.13 2.70
CA ALA A 227 19.11 12.39 2.60
C ALA A 227 19.09 11.48 1.36
N ILE A 228 19.52 11.99 0.20
CA ILE A 228 19.62 11.20 -1.04
C ILE A 228 20.65 10.08 -0.89
N LEU A 229 21.83 10.38 -0.33
CA LEU A 229 22.90 9.40 -0.16
C LEU A 229 22.49 8.21 0.72
N PHE A 230 21.74 8.47 1.79
CA PHE A 230 21.23 7.45 2.71
C PHE A 230 19.82 6.98 2.37
N ASP A 231 19.26 7.43 1.24
CA ASP A 231 17.93 7.06 0.80
C ASP A 231 16.87 7.30 1.88
N LEU A 232 16.93 8.47 2.52
CA LEU A 232 16.00 8.95 3.53
C LEU A 232 15.05 10.00 2.94
N PRO A 233 13.76 10.00 3.29
CA PRO A 233 12.88 11.13 3.04
C PRO A 233 13.28 12.36 3.87
N MET A 234 12.98 13.54 3.35
CA MET A 234 13.02 14.80 4.11
C MET A 234 11.61 15.35 4.27
N GLN A 235 11.16 15.46 5.51
CA GLN A 235 9.94 16.16 5.86
C GLN A 235 10.22 17.66 5.97
N ILE A 236 9.31 18.49 5.47
CA ILE A 236 9.42 19.94 5.50
C ILE A 236 8.13 20.48 6.10
N HIS A 237 8.26 21.24 7.20
CA HIS A 237 7.11 21.97 7.74
C HIS A 237 6.63 23.00 6.72
N THR A 238 5.32 23.02 6.44
CA THR A 238 4.70 23.99 5.54
C THR A 238 3.36 24.48 6.10
N GLY A 239 2.90 25.64 5.66
CA GLY A 239 1.65 26.21 6.18
C GLY A 239 1.79 26.83 7.56
N PHE A 240 0.75 26.69 8.39
CA PHE A 240 0.60 27.38 9.66
C PHE A 240 1.30 26.71 10.84
N GLY A 241 1.57 27.52 11.86
CA GLY A 241 2.22 27.13 13.11
C GLY A 241 1.87 28.11 14.23
N ASP A 242 2.72 28.18 15.24
CA ASP A 242 2.61 29.16 16.32
C ASP A 242 3.06 30.58 15.87
N LYS A 243 3.13 31.52 16.82
CA LYS A 243 3.47 32.93 16.57
C LYS A 243 4.93 33.17 16.14
N ASP A 244 5.82 32.19 16.30
CA ASP A 244 7.22 32.27 15.89
C ASP A 244 7.36 32.10 14.36
N LEU A 245 6.36 31.49 13.73
CA LEU A 245 6.29 31.26 12.29
C LEU A 245 5.73 32.47 11.52
N ASP A 246 6.42 32.86 10.45
CA ASP A 246 5.88 33.81 9.47
C ASP A 246 5.17 33.05 8.33
N LEU A 247 3.83 32.98 8.41
CA LEU A 247 3.01 32.25 7.45
C LEU A 247 3.23 32.69 6.00
N ARG A 248 3.62 33.96 5.77
CA ARG A 248 3.88 34.50 4.43
C ARG A 248 5.03 33.78 3.72
N LEU A 249 5.96 33.22 4.50
CA LEU A 249 7.17 32.55 4.00
C LEU A 249 7.00 31.03 3.90
N CYS A 250 5.80 30.51 4.21
CA CYS A 250 5.53 29.09 4.38
C CYS A 250 4.76 28.46 3.20
N ASN A 251 4.63 29.18 2.08
CA ASN A 251 4.03 28.65 0.85
C ASN A 251 4.99 27.64 0.18
N PRO A 252 4.56 26.40 -0.08
CA PRO A 252 5.43 25.37 -0.63
C PRO A 252 5.92 25.64 -2.06
N LEU A 253 5.29 26.55 -2.83
CA LEU A 253 5.77 26.95 -4.17
C LEU A 253 7.17 27.54 -4.14
N HIS A 254 7.59 28.09 -3.01
CA HIS A 254 8.95 28.60 -2.83
C HIS A 254 10.03 27.53 -2.97
N LEU A 255 9.69 26.24 -2.79
CA LEU A 255 10.61 25.12 -2.97
C LEU A 255 10.89 24.78 -4.44
N ARG A 256 10.27 25.47 -5.41
CA ARG A 256 10.45 25.20 -6.84
C ARG A 256 11.93 25.18 -7.28
N LYS A 257 12.76 26.11 -6.78
CA LYS A 257 14.20 26.13 -7.09
C LYS A 257 14.89 24.83 -6.63
N VAL A 258 14.51 24.30 -5.47
CA VAL A 258 15.01 23.01 -4.96
C VAL A 258 14.55 21.86 -5.84
N LEU A 259 13.27 21.83 -6.21
CA LEU A 259 12.68 20.73 -6.99
C LEU A 259 13.21 20.66 -8.43
N GLU A 260 13.56 21.80 -9.01
CA GLU A 260 14.10 21.90 -10.38
C GLU A 260 15.64 21.77 -10.43
N ASP A 261 16.32 21.81 -9.28
CA ASP A 261 17.76 21.57 -9.20
C ASP A 261 18.06 20.08 -9.41
N LYS A 262 18.84 19.78 -10.45
CA LYS A 262 19.19 18.39 -10.84
C LYS A 262 19.87 17.61 -9.71
N LYS A 263 20.59 18.29 -8.80
CA LYS A 263 21.22 17.67 -7.62
C LYS A 263 20.20 16.94 -6.75
N PHE A 264 18.96 17.44 -6.70
CA PHE A 264 17.93 16.97 -5.80
C PHE A 264 16.84 16.15 -6.48
N SER A 265 16.93 15.90 -7.79
CA SER A 265 15.92 15.18 -8.59
C SER A 265 15.49 13.80 -8.06
N LYS A 266 16.32 13.15 -7.24
CA LYS A 266 16.03 11.85 -6.58
C LYS A 266 15.53 11.97 -5.14
N SER A 267 15.37 13.18 -4.63
CA SER A 267 14.92 13.42 -3.27
C SER A 267 13.47 12.94 -3.08
N ARG A 268 13.13 12.61 -1.84
CA ARG A 268 11.77 12.27 -1.43
C ARG A 268 11.37 13.27 -0.35
N ILE A 269 10.49 14.19 -0.70
CA ILE A 269 10.12 15.32 0.13
C ILE A 269 8.67 15.18 0.57
N VAL A 270 8.41 15.31 1.86
CA VAL A 270 7.05 15.33 2.42
C VAL A 270 6.72 16.74 2.89
N LEU A 271 5.71 17.35 2.28
CA LEU A 271 5.16 18.63 2.73
C LEU A 271 4.16 18.35 3.84
N LEU A 272 4.47 18.84 5.04
CA LEU A 272 3.65 18.58 6.22
C LEU A 272 2.51 19.59 6.35
N HIS A 273 1.46 19.17 7.05
CA HIS A 273 0.35 19.94 7.57
C HIS A 273 -0.72 20.37 6.58
N ALA A 274 -0.93 19.56 5.54
CA ALA A 274 -1.71 19.91 4.36
C ALA A 274 -1.22 21.20 3.67
N SER A 275 -0.03 21.67 4.04
CA SER A 275 0.45 23.02 3.78
C SER A 275 -0.54 24.14 4.10
N TYR A 276 -1.54 23.92 4.98
CA TYR A 276 -2.67 24.85 5.14
C TYR A 276 -2.19 26.27 5.48
N PRO A 277 -2.67 27.33 4.78
CA PRO A 277 -3.80 27.36 3.84
C PRO A 277 -3.42 27.13 2.36
N PHE A 278 -2.20 26.66 2.07
CA PHE A 278 -1.66 26.44 0.73
C PHE A 278 -1.87 25.01 0.20
N SER A 279 -3.00 24.37 0.56
CA SER A 279 -3.26 22.97 0.21
C SER A 279 -3.35 22.76 -1.31
N LYS A 280 -3.86 23.75 -2.05
CA LYS A 280 -3.95 23.71 -3.53
C LYS A 280 -2.56 23.75 -4.18
N GLU A 281 -1.68 24.61 -3.68
CA GLU A 281 -0.30 24.70 -4.13
C GLU A 281 0.45 23.39 -3.87
N ALA A 282 0.27 22.81 -2.68
CA ALA A 282 0.85 21.52 -2.34
C ALA A 282 0.33 20.39 -3.26
N SER A 283 -0.98 20.38 -3.53
CA SER A 283 -1.62 19.46 -4.47
C SER A 283 -1.03 19.54 -5.88
N TYR A 284 -0.89 20.77 -6.40
CA TYR A 284 -0.24 21.02 -7.68
C TYR A 284 1.21 20.52 -7.72
N LEU A 285 2.01 20.81 -6.69
CA LEU A 285 3.40 20.33 -6.65
C LEU A 285 3.47 18.80 -6.63
N ALA A 286 2.60 18.13 -5.88
CA ALA A 286 2.54 16.67 -5.82
C ALA A 286 2.13 16.02 -7.16
N SER A 287 1.32 16.71 -7.95
CA SER A 287 0.87 16.20 -9.26
C SER A 287 1.95 16.27 -10.34
N VAL A 288 2.81 17.31 -10.30
CA VAL A 288 3.82 17.53 -11.35
C VAL A 288 5.24 17.13 -10.97
N TYR A 289 5.58 17.06 -9.66
CA TYR A 289 6.90 16.63 -9.20
C TYR A 289 6.84 15.24 -8.55
N SER A 290 7.59 14.28 -9.11
CA SER A 290 7.70 12.91 -8.58
C SER A 290 8.26 12.85 -7.14
N GLN A 291 9.03 13.87 -6.75
CA GLN A 291 9.70 13.99 -5.46
C GLN A 291 8.74 14.29 -4.30
N ILE A 292 7.58 14.91 -4.57
CA ILE A 292 6.68 15.45 -3.54
C ILE A 292 5.64 14.43 -3.08
N TYR A 293 5.50 14.35 -1.76
CA TYR A 293 4.46 13.67 -0.98
C TYR A 293 3.84 14.67 0.00
N LEU A 294 2.65 14.36 0.49
CA LEU A 294 1.81 15.24 1.29
C LEU A 294 1.33 14.50 2.54
N ASP A 295 1.21 15.21 3.65
CA ASP A 295 0.36 14.78 4.75
C ASP A 295 -0.70 15.84 5.10
N PHE A 296 -1.53 15.57 6.10
CA PHE A 296 -2.57 16.51 6.57
C PHE A 296 -2.70 16.59 8.09
N GLY A 297 -1.69 16.14 8.84
CA GLY A 297 -1.63 16.31 10.29
C GLY A 297 -1.60 17.80 10.68
N LEU A 298 -1.76 18.14 11.96
CA LEU A 298 -1.96 19.53 12.44
C LEU A 298 -3.27 20.17 11.93
N ALA A 299 -3.41 20.39 10.62
CA ALA A 299 -4.64 20.85 9.99
C ALA A 299 -5.83 19.97 10.41
N VAL A 300 -5.61 18.65 10.40
CA VAL A 300 -6.41 17.68 11.13
C VAL A 300 -5.67 17.33 12.44
N PRO A 301 -6.20 17.64 13.63
CA PRO A 301 -7.59 17.98 13.93
C PRO A 301 -7.84 19.49 14.18
N LYS A 302 -6.91 20.42 13.96
CA LYS A 302 -7.06 21.80 14.49
C LYS A 302 -8.11 22.64 13.76
N LEU A 303 -8.42 22.37 12.49
CA LEU A 303 -9.41 23.15 11.74
C LEU A 303 -10.86 22.83 12.17
N SER A 304 -11.81 23.62 11.68
CA SER A 304 -13.25 23.26 11.75
C SER A 304 -13.51 21.97 10.95
N VAL A 305 -14.64 21.29 11.17
CA VAL A 305 -14.94 20.05 10.41
C VAL A 305 -14.93 20.31 8.90
N GLN A 306 -15.53 21.42 8.45
CA GLN A 306 -15.52 21.81 7.05
C GLN A 306 -14.12 22.24 6.59
N GLY A 307 -13.33 22.89 7.43
CA GLY A 307 -11.95 23.23 7.11
C GLY A 307 -11.08 21.99 6.89
N MET A 308 -11.20 20.98 7.76
CA MET A 308 -10.49 19.71 7.61
C MET A 308 -10.89 18.97 6.33
N ILE A 309 -12.20 18.88 6.04
CA ILE A 309 -12.72 18.29 4.80
C ILE A 309 -12.22 19.06 3.57
N ALA A 310 -12.32 20.39 3.59
CA ALA A 310 -11.88 21.24 2.49
C ALA A 310 -10.37 21.07 2.22
N SER A 311 -9.53 21.08 3.26
CA SER A 311 -8.09 20.89 3.08
C SER A 311 -7.76 19.53 2.46
N LEU A 312 -8.37 18.43 2.92
CA LEU A 312 -8.11 17.12 2.32
C LEU A 312 -8.66 17.03 0.88
N LYS A 313 -9.83 17.61 0.59
CA LYS A 313 -10.35 17.72 -0.78
C LYS A 313 -9.37 18.48 -1.68
N GLU A 314 -8.90 19.65 -1.24
CA GLU A 314 -7.92 20.47 -1.96
C GLU A 314 -6.61 19.74 -2.22
N LEU A 315 -6.13 18.92 -1.26
CA LEU A 315 -4.97 18.06 -1.52
C LEU A 315 -5.27 17.05 -2.63
N LEU A 316 -6.45 16.42 -2.65
CA LEU A 316 -6.82 15.39 -3.62
C LEU A 316 -7.32 15.90 -4.98
N GLU A 317 -7.50 17.21 -5.16
CA GLU A 317 -7.89 17.82 -6.45
C GLU A 317 -6.91 17.46 -7.58
N LEU A 318 -5.60 17.54 -7.32
CA LEU A 318 -4.57 17.23 -8.32
C LEU A 318 -3.58 16.15 -7.85
N ALA A 319 -3.35 16.01 -6.55
CA ALA A 319 -2.35 15.09 -6.04
C ALA A 319 -2.80 13.63 -6.25
N PRO A 320 -1.90 12.75 -6.72
CA PRO A 320 -2.17 11.33 -6.69
C PRO A 320 -2.45 10.87 -5.26
N ILE A 321 -3.54 10.12 -5.04
CA ILE A 321 -3.90 9.53 -3.72
C ILE A 321 -2.70 8.79 -3.10
N LYS A 322 -1.87 8.15 -3.92
CA LYS A 322 -0.64 7.42 -3.52
C LYS A 322 0.49 8.30 -2.97
N LYS A 323 0.29 9.62 -2.92
CA LYS A 323 1.23 10.59 -2.37
C LYS A 323 0.68 11.31 -1.13
N VAL A 324 -0.56 11.05 -0.73
CA VAL A 324 -1.19 11.67 0.45
C VAL A 324 -1.16 10.66 1.61
N MET A 325 -0.70 11.09 2.77
CA MET A 325 -0.46 10.23 3.93
C MET A 325 -1.06 10.80 5.20
N PHE A 326 -1.38 9.92 6.15
CA PHE A 326 -1.77 10.31 7.49
C PHE A 326 -0.56 10.67 8.37
N SER A 327 -0.71 11.77 9.10
CA SER A 327 0.06 12.09 10.30
C SER A 327 -0.88 12.76 11.30
N SER A 328 -0.57 12.69 12.60
CA SER A 328 -1.34 13.40 13.62
C SER A 328 -0.78 14.80 13.92
N ASP A 329 0.53 14.99 13.72
CA ASP A 329 1.31 16.07 14.33
C ASP A 329 1.11 16.15 15.86
N GLY A 330 0.86 15.01 16.48
CA GLY A 330 0.60 14.92 17.92
C GLY A 330 1.84 15.30 18.73
N TYR A 331 1.67 16.09 19.78
CA TYR A 331 2.76 16.49 20.66
C TYR A 331 2.28 16.66 22.10
N ALA A 332 3.20 16.49 23.06
CA ALA A 332 3.02 16.63 24.50
C ALA A 332 2.02 15.65 25.16
N PHE A 333 0.85 15.44 24.58
CA PHE A 333 -0.27 14.79 25.24
C PHE A 333 -0.79 13.61 24.39
N PRO A 334 -1.06 12.42 24.97
CA PRO A 334 -1.57 11.29 24.19
C PRO A 334 -2.87 11.60 23.45
N GLU A 335 -3.67 12.52 23.99
CA GLU A 335 -4.91 13.00 23.41
C GLU A 335 -4.71 13.62 22.02
N THR A 336 -3.56 14.23 21.70
CA THR A 336 -3.34 14.81 20.37
C THR A 336 -3.25 13.73 19.28
N PHE A 337 -2.66 12.58 19.60
CA PHE A 337 -2.58 11.42 18.70
C PHE A 337 -3.97 10.83 18.45
N PHE A 338 -4.74 10.66 19.52
CA PHE A 338 -6.12 10.21 19.46
C PHE A 338 -7.00 11.16 18.61
N LEU A 339 -6.94 12.46 18.89
CA LEU A 339 -7.72 13.46 18.17
C LEU A 339 -7.34 13.52 16.69
N GLY A 340 -6.04 13.47 16.37
CA GLY A 340 -5.54 13.43 15.01
C GLY A 340 -6.06 12.22 14.25
N SER A 341 -5.89 11.01 14.80
CA SER A 341 -6.38 9.77 14.17
C SER A 341 -7.91 9.73 14.03
N LYS A 342 -8.64 10.06 15.10
CA LYS A 342 -10.12 10.08 15.08
C LYS A 342 -10.64 11.01 13.98
N ARG A 343 -10.15 12.26 13.94
CA ARG A 343 -10.64 13.24 12.97
C ARG A 343 -10.14 12.97 11.56
N ALA A 344 -8.95 12.40 11.39
CA ALA A 344 -8.50 11.90 10.10
C ALA A 344 -9.45 10.85 9.54
N ARG A 345 -9.89 9.89 10.36
CA ARG A 345 -10.85 8.85 9.96
C ARG A 345 -12.19 9.45 9.52
N ASP A 346 -12.76 10.36 10.31
CA ASP A 346 -14.01 11.06 9.94
C ASP A 346 -13.88 11.83 8.60
N VAL A 347 -12.75 12.55 8.44
CA VAL A 347 -12.49 13.41 7.27
C VAL A 347 -12.23 12.57 6.03
N VAL A 348 -11.36 11.56 6.10
CA VAL A 348 -11.07 10.65 4.98
C VAL A 348 -12.34 9.92 4.55
N PHE A 349 -13.14 9.41 5.49
CA PHE A 349 -14.45 8.81 5.16
C PHE A 349 -15.34 9.79 4.40
N SER A 350 -15.52 11.00 4.91
CA SER A 350 -16.39 12.01 4.29
C SER A 350 -15.93 12.39 2.88
N VAL A 351 -14.62 12.58 2.70
CA VAL A 351 -14.03 12.97 1.41
C VAL A 351 -14.17 11.85 0.38
N LEU A 352 -13.81 10.61 0.75
CA LEU A 352 -13.88 9.48 -0.16
C LEU A 352 -15.32 9.07 -0.48
N ALA A 353 -16.24 9.14 0.50
CA ALA A 353 -17.66 8.91 0.25
C ALA A 353 -18.24 9.94 -0.72
N THR A 354 -17.86 11.23 -0.57
CA THR A 354 -18.28 12.28 -1.51
C THR A 354 -17.72 12.03 -2.92
N ALA A 355 -16.44 11.65 -3.03
CA ALA A 355 -15.85 11.28 -4.32
C ALA A 355 -16.58 10.09 -4.98
N CYS A 356 -17.13 9.16 -4.18
CA CYS A 356 -18.00 8.11 -4.70
C CYS A 356 -19.39 8.58 -5.13
N ASP A 357 -19.96 9.58 -4.45
CA ASP A 357 -21.23 10.20 -4.86
C ASP A 357 -21.07 10.97 -6.18
N ASP A 358 -19.95 11.69 -6.33
CA ASP A 358 -19.62 12.52 -7.49
C ASP A 358 -19.19 11.68 -8.71
N GLY A 359 -18.80 10.42 -8.50
CA GLY A 359 -18.36 9.50 -9.55
C GLY A 359 -16.87 9.53 -9.85
N ASP A 360 -16.08 10.26 -9.05
CA ASP A 360 -14.62 10.34 -9.14
C ASP A 360 -13.94 9.04 -8.70
N LEU A 361 -14.54 8.33 -7.73
CA LEU A 361 -14.06 7.04 -7.23
C LEU A 361 -15.18 6.01 -7.18
N THR A 362 -14.89 4.77 -7.56
CA THR A 362 -15.73 3.64 -7.18
C THR A 362 -15.53 3.30 -5.70
N LEU A 363 -16.50 2.62 -5.07
CA LEU A 363 -16.36 2.18 -3.68
C LEU A 363 -15.08 1.34 -3.43
N PRO A 364 -14.70 0.37 -4.28
CA PRO A 364 -13.43 -0.34 -4.13
C PRO A 364 -12.19 0.57 -4.17
N GLU A 365 -12.19 1.59 -5.04
CA GLU A 365 -11.08 2.56 -5.11
C GLU A 365 -11.02 3.42 -3.84
N ALA A 366 -12.16 3.80 -3.26
CA ALA A 366 -12.21 4.47 -1.95
C ALA A 366 -11.70 3.57 -0.81
N LEU A 367 -12.00 2.27 -0.84
CA LEU A 367 -11.46 1.30 0.13
C LEU A 367 -9.94 1.13 -0.03
N GLU A 368 -9.42 1.14 -1.26
CA GLU A 368 -7.97 1.15 -1.50
C GLU A 368 -7.32 2.45 -1.04
N ALA A 369 -7.92 3.59 -1.37
CA ALA A 369 -7.46 4.92 -0.96
C ALA A 369 -7.37 5.05 0.57
N THR A 370 -8.32 4.45 1.29
CA THR A 370 -8.27 4.37 2.77
C THR A 370 -6.98 3.73 3.26
N GLU A 371 -6.66 2.54 2.74
CA GLU A 371 -5.46 1.80 3.12
C GLU A 371 -4.17 2.51 2.67
N ASP A 372 -4.19 3.15 1.48
CA ASP A 372 -3.08 3.94 0.96
C ASP A 372 -2.78 5.14 1.87
N ILE A 373 -3.80 5.96 2.15
CA ILE A 373 -3.67 7.19 2.94
C ILE A 373 -3.22 6.88 4.37
N PHE A 374 -3.84 5.89 5.04
CA PHE A 374 -3.55 5.63 6.44
C PHE A 374 -2.28 4.81 6.66
N ARG A 375 -1.84 3.99 5.69
CA ARG A 375 -0.78 3.01 5.95
C ARG A 375 0.19 2.80 4.79
N ARG A 376 -0.29 2.37 3.62
CA ARG A 376 0.58 1.83 2.56
C ARG A 376 1.55 2.86 2.00
N ASN A 377 1.09 4.09 1.79
CA ASN A 377 1.93 5.17 1.28
C ASN A 377 3.12 5.44 2.21
N SER A 378 2.87 5.51 3.53
CA SER A 378 3.91 5.68 4.54
C SER A 378 4.86 4.47 4.56
N LEU A 379 4.37 3.23 4.55
CA LEU A 379 5.24 2.05 4.56
C LEU A 379 6.17 2.00 3.33
N GLN A 380 5.66 2.37 2.16
CA GLN A 380 6.43 2.42 0.92
C GLN A 380 7.44 3.58 0.93
N LEU A 381 7.02 4.79 1.32
CA LEU A 381 7.88 5.96 1.35
C LEU A 381 9.03 5.81 2.35
N TYR A 382 8.75 5.33 3.56
CA TYR A 382 9.75 5.20 4.61
C TYR A 382 10.45 3.83 4.64
N LYS A 383 10.18 2.96 3.65
CA LYS A 383 10.80 1.64 3.44
C LYS A 383 10.74 0.72 4.68
N LEU A 384 9.60 0.73 5.37
CA LEU A 384 9.41 0.04 6.65
C LEU A 384 9.01 -1.45 6.56
N ASN A 385 8.98 -2.06 5.37
CA ASN A 385 8.46 -3.41 5.19
C ASN A 385 9.18 -4.48 6.06
N GLY A 386 10.36 -4.19 6.61
CA GLY A 386 11.06 -5.04 7.59
C GLY A 386 10.89 -4.65 9.08
N ILE A 387 10.44 -3.44 9.40
CA ILE A 387 10.37 -2.92 10.78
C ILE A 387 9.03 -3.28 11.44
N VAL A 388 7.92 -3.16 10.69
CA VAL A 388 6.56 -3.46 11.21
C VAL A 388 6.31 -4.97 11.34
N GLY A 389 7.01 -5.80 10.57
CA GLY A 389 6.94 -7.27 10.68
C GLY A 389 7.61 -7.88 11.92
N SER A 390 8.32 -7.08 12.73
CA SER A 390 9.08 -7.59 13.89
C SER A 390 8.35 -7.47 15.23
N VAL A 391 7.21 -6.77 15.30
CA VAL A 391 6.52 -6.45 16.56
C VAL A 391 5.21 -7.23 16.76
N GLU A 392 4.73 -7.98 15.77
CA GLU A 392 3.59 -8.90 15.95
C GLU A 392 3.91 -10.12 16.84
N SER A 393 5.15 -10.29 17.33
CA SER A 393 5.54 -11.48 18.09
C SER A 393 5.27 -11.45 19.61
N GLN A 394 4.88 -10.33 20.24
CA GLN A 394 4.87 -10.29 21.72
C GLN A 394 3.70 -9.63 22.48
N SER A 395 2.70 -8.95 21.88
CA SER A 395 1.65 -8.29 22.70
C SER A 395 0.17 -8.56 22.39
N ALA A 396 -0.19 -9.31 21.34
CA ALA A 396 -1.60 -9.62 21.04
C ALA A 396 -2.09 -11.00 21.53
N ARG A 397 -1.45 -11.59 22.54
CA ARG A 397 -1.96 -12.78 23.25
C ARG A 397 -2.82 -12.37 24.45
N SER A 398 -4.04 -11.90 24.21
CA SER A 398 -5.20 -12.18 25.07
C SER A 398 -6.42 -11.39 24.58
N LEU A 399 -7.50 -12.11 24.28
CA LEU A 399 -8.83 -11.66 23.85
C LEU A 399 -9.02 -11.50 22.35
N TYR A 400 -8.99 -12.63 21.62
CA TYR A 400 -10.14 -13.15 20.86
C TYR A 400 -9.82 -14.62 20.54
N LYS A 401 -10.46 -15.55 21.25
CA LYS A 401 -10.44 -16.99 20.89
C LYS A 401 -11.45 -17.19 19.75
N ILE A 402 -10.95 -17.36 18.53
CA ILE A 402 -11.60 -18.04 17.41
C ILE A 402 -10.53 -19.02 16.86
N PRO A 403 -10.87 -20.28 16.50
CA PRO A 403 -10.01 -21.43 16.77
C PRO A 403 -8.79 -21.57 15.84
N LYS A 404 -7.74 -22.21 16.38
CA LYS A 404 -6.49 -22.59 15.70
C LYS A 404 -6.73 -23.26 14.34
N ILE A 405 -6.05 -22.80 13.30
CA ILE A 405 -5.52 -23.64 12.22
C ILE A 405 -4.05 -23.23 11.95
N SER A 406 -3.23 -24.24 11.71
CA SER A 406 -1.78 -24.27 11.63
C SER A 406 -1.17 -23.71 10.33
N SER A 407 0.13 -23.44 10.41
CA SER A 407 1.15 -23.42 9.32
C SER A 407 1.01 -22.42 8.16
N GLN A 408 2.04 -21.57 8.03
CA GLN A 408 2.39 -20.79 6.85
C GLN A 408 2.39 -21.65 5.57
N GLN A 409 1.42 -21.45 4.66
CA GLN A 409 1.57 -21.72 3.20
C GLN A 409 0.39 -21.26 2.30
N ASP A 410 -0.61 -20.52 2.81
CA ASP A 410 -1.95 -20.55 2.19
C ASP A 410 -2.58 -19.27 1.62
N CYS A 411 -1.85 -18.15 1.49
CA CYS A 411 -2.45 -16.95 0.91
C CYS A 411 -2.38 -16.98 -0.63
N VAL A 412 -3.55 -17.04 -1.29
CA VAL A 412 -3.69 -16.87 -2.74
C VAL A 412 -3.38 -15.41 -3.09
N GLU A 413 -2.46 -15.16 -4.01
CA GLU A 413 -2.02 -13.85 -4.50
C GLU A 413 -2.64 -13.48 -5.86
N PHE A 414 -2.91 -14.47 -6.73
CA PHE A 414 -3.46 -14.26 -8.06
C PHE A 414 -4.56 -15.27 -8.41
N VAL A 415 -5.49 -14.86 -9.27
CA VAL A 415 -6.50 -15.72 -9.88
C VAL A 415 -6.35 -15.68 -11.40
N ARG A 416 -6.10 -16.84 -12.01
CA ARG A 416 -6.03 -17.04 -13.45
C ARG A 416 -7.44 -17.23 -14.00
N ILE A 417 -7.89 -16.29 -14.82
CA ILE A 417 -9.14 -16.43 -15.58
C ILE A 417 -8.79 -17.10 -16.90
N ILE A 418 -9.25 -18.33 -17.08
CA ILE A 418 -8.93 -19.19 -18.22
C ILE A 418 -10.08 -19.18 -19.23
N TRP A 419 -9.73 -19.10 -20.52
CA TRP A 419 -10.63 -19.40 -21.61
C TRP A 419 -9.92 -20.24 -22.68
N VAL A 420 -10.71 -20.87 -23.55
CA VAL A 420 -10.23 -21.65 -24.69
C VAL A 420 -10.65 -20.95 -25.97
N ASP A 421 -9.71 -20.72 -26.87
CA ASP A 421 -9.99 -20.13 -28.18
C ASP A 421 -10.47 -21.16 -29.22
N ALA A 422 -10.79 -20.70 -30.43
CA ALA A 422 -11.26 -21.58 -31.51
C ALA A 422 -10.20 -22.58 -32.00
N SER A 423 -8.92 -22.36 -31.70
CA SER A 423 -7.81 -23.27 -32.01
C SER A 423 -7.49 -24.24 -30.86
N ALA A 424 -8.39 -24.34 -29.89
CA ALA A 424 -8.27 -25.15 -28.67
C ALA A 424 -7.05 -24.78 -27.79
N GLN A 425 -6.52 -23.56 -27.93
CA GLN A 425 -5.45 -23.07 -27.06
C GLN A 425 -6.03 -22.53 -25.77
N HIS A 426 -5.40 -22.92 -24.65
CA HIS A 426 -5.73 -22.39 -23.34
C HIS A 426 -5.05 -21.04 -23.17
N ARG A 427 -5.84 -20.02 -22.83
CA ARG A 427 -5.36 -18.65 -22.64
C ARG A 427 -5.80 -18.15 -21.28
N CYS A 428 -5.06 -17.20 -20.72
CA CYS A 428 -5.42 -16.64 -19.43
C CYS A 428 -5.19 -15.14 -19.30
N ARG A 429 -5.97 -14.54 -18.40
CA ARG A 429 -5.71 -13.24 -17.79
C ARG A 429 -5.48 -13.50 -16.31
N VAL A 430 -4.32 -13.09 -15.81
CA VAL A 430 -3.97 -13.24 -14.40
C VAL A 430 -4.36 -11.97 -13.67
N ILE A 431 -5.22 -12.10 -12.68
CA ILE A 431 -5.78 -11.00 -11.92
C ILE A 431 -5.28 -11.11 -10.47
N PRO A 432 -4.70 -10.05 -9.87
CA PRO A 432 -4.39 -10.05 -8.44
C PRO A 432 -5.63 -10.43 -7.63
N VAL A 433 -5.47 -11.31 -6.63
CA VAL A 433 -6.56 -11.92 -5.84
C VAL A 433 -7.58 -10.90 -5.36
N ARG A 434 -7.10 -9.74 -4.92
CA ARG A 434 -7.92 -8.64 -4.42
C ARG A 434 -8.80 -8.07 -5.54
N ARG A 435 -8.21 -7.74 -6.69
CA ARG A 435 -8.95 -7.29 -7.89
C ARG A 435 -9.93 -8.35 -8.39
N PHE A 436 -9.57 -9.64 -8.30
CA PHE A 436 -10.47 -10.72 -8.67
C PHE A 436 -11.72 -10.73 -7.80
N TYR A 437 -11.55 -10.79 -6.48
CA TYR A 437 -12.66 -10.93 -5.55
C TYR A 437 -13.48 -9.65 -5.32
N GLU A 438 -12.90 -8.47 -5.52
CA GLU A 438 -13.60 -7.19 -5.34
C GLU A 438 -14.37 -6.79 -6.61
N VAL A 439 -13.77 -6.98 -7.78
CA VAL A 439 -14.28 -6.41 -9.05
C VAL A 439 -14.55 -7.51 -10.07
N VAL A 440 -13.51 -8.22 -10.48
CA VAL A 440 -13.56 -9.04 -11.70
C VAL A 440 -14.50 -10.24 -11.58
N LYS A 441 -14.69 -10.80 -10.38
CA LYS A 441 -15.68 -11.88 -10.16
C LYS A 441 -17.11 -11.45 -10.51
N ASN A 442 -17.43 -10.16 -10.40
CA ASN A 442 -18.76 -9.61 -10.62
C ASN A 442 -18.89 -8.95 -12.00
N THR A 443 -17.84 -8.26 -12.46
CA THR A 443 -17.90 -7.44 -13.69
C THR A 443 -17.28 -8.12 -14.91
N GLY A 444 -16.52 -9.20 -14.69
CA GLY A 444 -15.60 -9.75 -15.66
C GLY A 444 -14.41 -8.82 -15.96
N VAL A 445 -13.54 -9.29 -16.86
CA VAL A 445 -12.38 -8.54 -17.38
C VAL A 445 -12.49 -8.40 -18.90
N GLY A 446 -12.07 -7.25 -19.44
CA GLY A 446 -12.11 -7.00 -20.87
C GLY A 446 -11.18 -7.91 -21.68
N LEU A 447 -11.66 -8.35 -22.84
CA LEU A 447 -10.91 -9.11 -23.84
C LEU A 447 -11.27 -8.63 -25.24
N ALA A 448 -10.27 -8.40 -26.09
CA ALA A 448 -10.48 -8.04 -27.49
C ALA A 448 -11.13 -9.19 -28.25
N MET A 449 -12.09 -8.88 -29.13
CA MET A 449 -12.84 -9.88 -29.92
C MET A 449 -11.94 -10.76 -30.82
N ALA A 450 -10.82 -10.21 -31.32
CA ALA A 450 -9.79 -10.97 -32.05
C ALA A 450 -9.30 -12.23 -31.32
N SER A 451 -9.43 -12.29 -29.99
CA SER A 451 -8.89 -13.38 -29.19
C SER A 451 -9.50 -14.75 -29.51
N MET A 452 -10.72 -14.78 -30.07
CA MET A 452 -11.34 -16.02 -30.56
C MET A 452 -10.99 -16.35 -32.01
N GLY A 453 -10.44 -15.40 -32.76
CA GLY A 453 -9.97 -15.61 -34.13
C GLY A 453 -8.52 -16.05 -34.23
N MET A 454 -7.75 -16.03 -33.14
CA MET A 454 -6.33 -16.34 -33.15
C MET A 454 -6.05 -17.79 -33.59
N SER A 455 -4.99 -17.97 -34.39
CA SER A 455 -4.51 -19.30 -34.77
C SER A 455 -3.49 -19.86 -33.77
N SER A 456 -3.21 -21.17 -33.86
CA SER A 456 -2.14 -21.82 -33.09
C SER A 456 -0.73 -21.60 -33.68
N SER A 457 -0.63 -21.01 -34.87
CA SER A 457 0.64 -20.87 -35.62
C SER A 457 1.16 -19.44 -35.70
N CYS A 458 0.32 -18.42 -35.45
CA CYS A 458 0.72 -17.02 -35.50
C CYS A 458 -0.04 -16.16 -34.46
N ASP A 459 0.56 -15.02 -34.08
CA ASP A 459 -0.04 -14.04 -33.17
C ASP A 459 -0.96 -13.07 -33.94
N GLY A 460 -2.05 -13.60 -34.48
CA GLY A 460 -3.03 -12.85 -35.26
C GLY A 460 -4.30 -13.64 -35.56
N PRO A 461 -5.43 -12.96 -35.81
CA PRO A 461 -6.65 -13.63 -36.20
C PRO A 461 -6.48 -14.30 -37.57
N ALA A 462 -7.08 -15.48 -37.75
CA ALA A 462 -7.09 -16.17 -39.03
C ALA A 462 -7.81 -15.33 -40.09
N ASP A 463 -7.28 -15.37 -41.32
CA ASP A 463 -7.88 -14.70 -42.47
C ASP A 463 -9.33 -15.15 -42.67
N GLY A 464 -10.23 -14.19 -42.92
CA GLY A 464 -11.66 -14.46 -43.10
C GLY A 464 -12.45 -14.73 -41.81
N SER A 465 -11.84 -14.67 -40.62
CA SER A 465 -12.56 -14.84 -39.35
C SER A 465 -13.52 -13.69 -39.02
N ASN A 466 -13.38 -12.52 -39.66
CA ASN A 466 -14.09 -11.28 -39.36
C ASN A 466 -13.93 -10.75 -37.91
N LEU A 467 -13.08 -11.38 -37.11
CA LEU A 467 -12.76 -10.95 -35.74
C LEU A 467 -11.50 -10.10 -35.75
N THR A 468 -11.62 -8.85 -35.31
CA THR A 468 -10.50 -7.89 -35.30
C THR A 468 -10.18 -7.41 -33.89
N ALA A 469 -9.10 -6.65 -33.73
CA ALA A 469 -8.74 -6.03 -32.45
C ALA A 469 -9.72 -4.91 -32.03
N VAL A 470 -10.65 -4.53 -32.90
CA VAL A 470 -11.71 -3.55 -32.60
C VAL A 470 -12.87 -4.25 -31.91
N GLY A 471 -13.28 -3.71 -30.75
CA GLY A 471 -14.36 -4.25 -29.94
C GLY A 471 -13.86 -5.08 -28.75
N GLU A 472 -14.66 -5.10 -27.69
CA GLU A 472 -14.35 -5.78 -26.43
C GLU A 472 -15.53 -6.67 -26.02
N ILE A 473 -15.21 -7.86 -25.50
CA ILE A 473 -16.11 -8.70 -24.71
C ILE A 473 -15.63 -8.78 -23.27
N ARG A 474 -16.51 -9.17 -22.35
CA ARG A 474 -16.18 -9.42 -20.95
C ARG A 474 -16.00 -10.92 -20.71
N LEU A 475 -14.85 -11.30 -20.16
CA LEU A 475 -14.62 -12.60 -19.54
C LEU A 475 -15.17 -12.58 -18.12
N VAL A 476 -16.32 -13.20 -17.91
CA VAL A 476 -17.01 -13.26 -16.61
C VAL A 476 -16.67 -14.59 -15.92
N PRO A 477 -15.98 -14.58 -14.76
CA PRO A 477 -15.58 -15.80 -14.06
C PRO A 477 -16.78 -16.63 -13.60
N ASP A 478 -16.75 -17.92 -13.89
CA ASP A 478 -17.68 -18.90 -13.35
C ASP A 478 -17.10 -19.52 -12.09
N LEU A 479 -17.48 -18.97 -10.93
CA LEU A 479 -16.92 -19.37 -9.63
C LEU A 479 -17.19 -20.83 -9.28
N SER A 480 -18.15 -21.51 -9.93
CA SER A 480 -18.38 -22.95 -9.74
C SER A 480 -17.23 -23.81 -10.25
N THR A 481 -16.39 -23.25 -11.12
CA THR A 481 -15.19 -23.92 -11.66
C THR A 481 -13.92 -23.57 -10.90
N LYS A 482 -13.98 -22.74 -9.86
CA LYS A 482 -12.77 -22.24 -9.21
C LYS A 482 -12.01 -23.34 -8.48
N TYR A 483 -10.73 -23.50 -8.81
CA TYR A 483 -9.80 -24.37 -8.10
C TYR A 483 -8.56 -23.62 -7.64
N ARG A 484 -7.98 -24.07 -6.51
CA ARG A 484 -6.64 -23.64 -6.09
C ARG A 484 -5.60 -24.44 -6.84
N ILE A 485 -4.55 -23.78 -7.34
CA ILE A 485 -3.54 -24.42 -8.20
C ILE A 485 -2.59 -25.28 -7.34
N PRO A 486 -2.59 -26.62 -7.47
CA PRO A 486 -1.81 -27.45 -6.53
C PRO A 486 -0.29 -27.33 -6.72
N TRP A 487 0.17 -26.96 -7.92
CA TRP A 487 1.59 -26.71 -8.22
C TRP A 487 2.03 -25.24 -8.05
N ALA A 488 1.10 -24.35 -7.72
CA ALA A 488 1.36 -22.94 -7.43
C ALA A 488 0.42 -22.49 -6.30
N SER A 489 0.76 -22.83 -5.06
CA SER A 489 -0.14 -22.74 -3.90
C SER A 489 -0.65 -21.32 -3.61
N GLN A 490 0.03 -20.30 -4.12
CA GLN A 490 -0.38 -18.89 -4.02
C GLN A 490 -1.27 -18.43 -5.18
N GLU A 491 -1.82 -19.34 -5.99
CA GLU A 491 -2.67 -18.99 -7.12
C GLU A 491 -3.94 -19.84 -7.17
N GLU A 492 -5.00 -19.26 -7.73
CA GLU A 492 -6.24 -19.94 -8.10
C GLU A 492 -6.45 -19.87 -9.62
N MET A 493 -7.29 -20.75 -10.14
CA MET A 493 -7.74 -20.72 -11.53
C MET A 493 -9.25 -20.88 -11.61
N VAL A 494 -9.86 -20.22 -12.60
CA VAL A 494 -11.31 -20.21 -12.81
C VAL A 494 -11.58 -20.09 -14.31
N LEU A 495 -12.56 -20.84 -14.82
CA LEU A 495 -13.02 -20.68 -16.20
C LEU A 495 -13.97 -19.49 -16.31
N ALA A 496 -14.00 -18.84 -17.47
CA ALA A 496 -14.90 -17.71 -17.71
C ALA A 496 -15.87 -17.95 -18.86
N ASP A 497 -17.03 -17.31 -18.75
CA ASP A 497 -17.96 -17.10 -19.85
C ASP A 497 -17.61 -15.80 -20.60
N MET A 498 -17.98 -15.72 -21.88
CA MET A 498 -17.75 -14.53 -22.70
C MET A 498 -19.08 -13.81 -22.93
N GLN A 499 -19.15 -12.54 -22.55
CA GLN A 499 -20.35 -11.72 -22.67
C GLN A 499 -20.07 -10.48 -23.52
N ILE A 500 -21.00 -10.15 -24.43
CA ILE A 500 -20.91 -8.93 -25.24
C ILE A 500 -21.42 -7.70 -24.48
N LYS A 501 -22.37 -7.91 -23.56
CA LYS A 501 -22.86 -6.91 -22.58
C LYS A 501 -23.17 -7.63 -21.27
N PRO A 502 -23.26 -6.92 -20.12
CA PRO A 502 -23.62 -7.55 -18.86
C PRO A 502 -24.91 -8.37 -18.96
N GLY A 503 -24.81 -9.68 -18.73
CA GLY A 503 -25.94 -10.63 -18.84
C GLY A 503 -26.23 -11.15 -20.25
N GLU A 504 -25.56 -10.62 -21.28
CA GLU A 504 -25.75 -11.03 -22.69
C GLU A 504 -24.52 -11.83 -23.16
N ALA A 505 -24.69 -13.16 -23.27
CA ALA A 505 -23.63 -14.03 -23.74
C ALA A 505 -23.26 -13.75 -25.20
N TRP A 506 -21.97 -13.76 -25.49
CA TRP A 506 -21.47 -13.60 -26.86
C TRP A 506 -21.68 -14.89 -27.66
N GLU A 507 -21.99 -14.78 -28.96
CA GLU A 507 -22.26 -15.93 -29.83
C GLU A 507 -21.05 -16.88 -29.96
N TYR A 508 -19.83 -16.34 -29.87
CA TYR A 508 -18.58 -17.09 -29.92
C TYR A 508 -18.15 -17.65 -28.56
N CYS A 509 -18.98 -17.56 -27.51
CA CYS A 509 -18.70 -18.20 -26.23
C CYS A 509 -18.96 -19.73 -26.32
N PRO A 510 -17.93 -20.60 -26.26
CA PRO A 510 -18.12 -22.04 -26.40
C PRO A 510 -18.91 -22.65 -25.24
N ARG A 511 -18.65 -22.18 -24.00
CA ARG A 511 -19.34 -22.67 -22.79
C ARG A 511 -20.83 -22.36 -22.81
N ASN A 512 -21.20 -21.13 -23.19
CA ASN A 512 -22.60 -20.77 -23.37
C ASN A 512 -23.26 -21.56 -24.52
N SER A 513 -22.55 -21.79 -25.63
CA SER A 513 -23.09 -22.58 -26.73
C SER A 513 -23.41 -24.03 -26.33
N LEU A 514 -22.55 -24.67 -25.54
CA LEU A 514 -22.82 -25.99 -24.97
C LEU A 514 -24.04 -25.96 -24.03
N ARG A 515 -24.11 -24.99 -23.10
CA ARG A 515 -25.24 -24.84 -22.17
C ARG A 515 -26.57 -24.61 -22.87
N ARG A 516 -26.58 -23.84 -23.97
CA ARG A 516 -27.79 -23.66 -24.80
C ARG A 516 -28.26 -24.99 -25.40
N MET A 517 -27.35 -25.78 -25.97
CA MET A 517 -27.71 -27.08 -26.55
C MET A 517 -28.17 -28.08 -25.48
N ALA A 518 -27.48 -28.13 -24.34
CA ALA A 518 -27.88 -28.95 -23.19
C ALA A 518 -29.27 -28.56 -22.67
N LYS A 519 -29.57 -27.25 -22.63
CA LYS A 519 -30.90 -26.74 -22.25
C LYS A 519 -31.98 -27.16 -23.24
N ILE A 520 -31.73 -27.07 -24.55
CA ILE A 520 -32.66 -27.54 -25.59
C ILE A 520 -32.95 -29.04 -25.41
N LEU A 521 -31.90 -29.86 -25.25
CA LEU A 521 -32.06 -31.30 -25.00
C LEU A 521 -32.92 -31.58 -23.77
N LYS A 522 -32.75 -30.79 -22.70
CA LYS A 522 -33.51 -30.96 -21.47
C LYS A 522 -34.96 -30.47 -21.59
N ASP A 523 -35.18 -29.31 -22.16
CA ASP A 523 -36.50 -28.67 -22.19
C ASP A 523 -37.42 -29.32 -23.24
N GLU A 524 -36.89 -29.63 -24.43
CA GLU A 524 -37.69 -30.15 -25.54
C GLU A 524 -37.78 -31.68 -25.54
N PHE A 525 -36.75 -32.36 -25.02
CA PHE A 525 -36.63 -33.82 -25.11
C PHE A 525 -36.48 -34.50 -23.75
N ASN A 526 -36.37 -33.75 -22.64
CA ASN A 526 -36.08 -34.28 -21.29
C ASN A 526 -34.81 -35.16 -21.23
N LEU A 527 -33.85 -34.92 -22.12
CA LEU A 527 -32.57 -35.64 -22.17
C LEU A 527 -31.47 -34.84 -21.46
N ALA A 528 -30.52 -35.57 -20.86
CA ALA A 528 -29.29 -35.02 -20.34
C ALA A 528 -28.11 -35.70 -21.05
N MET A 529 -27.17 -34.91 -21.57
CA MET A 529 -26.00 -35.45 -22.25
C MET A 529 -24.87 -35.66 -21.25
N ASN A 530 -24.33 -36.87 -21.21
CA ASN A 530 -23.09 -37.17 -20.49
C ASN A 530 -21.95 -37.37 -21.49
N ALA A 531 -20.74 -36.95 -21.10
CA ALA A 531 -19.52 -37.13 -21.88
C ALA A 531 -18.38 -37.59 -20.97
N GLY A 532 -17.51 -38.44 -21.50
CA GLY A 532 -16.21 -38.81 -20.94
C GLY A 532 -15.11 -38.51 -21.97
N PHE A 533 -13.89 -38.28 -21.50
CA PHE A 533 -12.78 -37.88 -22.37
C PHE A 533 -11.54 -38.75 -22.11
N GLU A 534 -10.98 -39.27 -23.20
CA GLU A 534 -9.67 -39.93 -23.25
C GLU A 534 -8.62 -38.88 -23.65
N ASN A 535 -7.69 -38.59 -22.75
CA ASN A 535 -6.68 -37.55 -22.95
C ASN A 535 -5.35 -38.16 -23.37
N GLU A 536 -5.12 -38.28 -24.67
CA GLU A 536 -3.83 -38.68 -25.23
C GLU A 536 -2.85 -37.49 -25.30
N PHE A 537 -1.62 -37.70 -24.84
CA PHE A 537 -0.54 -36.70 -24.92
C PHE A 537 0.84 -37.35 -25.06
N PHE A 538 1.78 -36.63 -25.65
CA PHE A 538 3.18 -37.01 -25.73
C PHE A 538 4.00 -36.29 -24.68
N LEU A 539 4.88 -37.02 -23.99
CA LEU A 539 5.97 -36.47 -23.22
C LEU A 539 7.23 -36.40 -24.09
N LEU A 540 7.82 -35.21 -24.17
CA LEU A 540 9.04 -34.95 -24.91
C LEU A 540 10.13 -34.45 -23.96
N LYS A 541 11.37 -34.88 -24.20
CA LYS A 541 12.56 -34.41 -23.48
C LYS A 541 13.48 -33.63 -24.42
N LYS A 542 14.31 -32.77 -23.83
CA LYS A 542 15.37 -32.09 -24.58
C LYS A 542 16.43 -33.10 -25.01
N GLY A 543 16.65 -33.19 -26.31
CA GLY A 543 17.80 -33.84 -26.93
C GLY A 543 18.73 -32.79 -27.55
N ILE A 544 20.01 -33.13 -27.66
CA ILE A 544 20.98 -32.32 -28.41
C ILE A 544 21.39 -33.15 -29.63
N SER A 545 21.19 -32.61 -30.83
CA SER A 545 21.68 -33.18 -32.08
C SER A 545 22.29 -32.04 -32.89
N GLU A 546 23.48 -32.27 -33.48
CA GLU A 546 24.17 -31.26 -34.30
C GLU A 546 24.35 -29.89 -33.62
N GLY A 547 24.51 -29.88 -32.29
CA GLY A 547 24.65 -28.65 -31.49
C GLY A 547 23.37 -27.83 -31.33
N LYS A 548 22.22 -28.35 -31.77
CA LYS A 548 20.89 -27.72 -31.60
C LYS A 548 20.03 -28.55 -30.65
N GLU A 549 19.27 -27.85 -29.80
CA GLU A 549 18.26 -28.48 -28.96
C GLU A 549 17.06 -28.89 -29.81
N HIS A 550 16.65 -30.15 -29.68
CA HIS A 550 15.45 -30.70 -30.31
C HIS A 550 14.60 -31.43 -29.27
N TRP A 551 13.28 -31.44 -29.47
CA TRP A 551 12.40 -32.28 -28.65
C TRP A 551 12.39 -33.69 -29.18
N VAL A 552 12.70 -34.66 -28.32
CA VAL A 552 12.65 -36.09 -28.66
C VAL A 552 11.65 -36.81 -27.75
N PRO A 553 11.02 -37.90 -28.23
CA PRO A 553 10.13 -38.71 -27.40
C PRO A 553 10.75 -39.13 -26.06
N PHE A 554 9.91 -39.17 -25.02
CA PHE A 554 10.29 -39.62 -23.68
C PHE A 554 10.95 -41.00 -23.71
N ASP A 555 10.31 -41.93 -24.41
CA ASP A 555 10.76 -43.31 -24.63
C ASP A 555 10.60 -43.73 -26.11
N LYS A 556 10.85 -45.01 -26.41
CA LYS A 556 10.59 -45.64 -27.71
C LYS A 556 9.78 -46.93 -27.59
N SER A 557 9.05 -47.08 -26.49
CA SER A 557 8.28 -48.29 -26.21
C SER A 557 7.03 -48.37 -27.09
N ARG A 558 6.37 -49.54 -27.03
CA ARG A 558 5.14 -49.83 -27.78
C ARG A 558 3.91 -49.63 -26.88
N TYR A 559 2.74 -49.68 -27.51
CA TYR A 559 1.42 -49.66 -26.86
C TYR A 559 1.36 -50.55 -25.61
N CYS A 560 0.78 -50.04 -24.53
CA CYS A 560 0.55 -50.70 -23.24
C CYS A 560 1.79 -51.36 -22.60
N CYS A 561 2.99 -50.86 -22.92
CA CYS A 561 4.23 -51.42 -22.37
C CYS A 561 4.39 -51.05 -20.89
N THR A 562 4.56 -52.07 -20.04
CA THR A 562 4.71 -51.89 -18.58
C THR A 562 5.94 -51.06 -18.23
N SER A 563 7.07 -51.24 -18.92
CA SER A 563 8.29 -50.47 -18.66
C SER A 563 8.17 -49.00 -19.05
N ALA A 564 7.33 -48.67 -20.05
CA ALA A 564 7.00 -47.30 -20.41
C ALA A 564 6.24 -46.60 -19.29
N PHE A 565 5.22 -47.29 -18.78
CA PHE A 565 4.44 -46.82 -17.65
C PHE A 565 5.30 -46.67 -16.40
N ASP A 566 6.13 -47.67 -16.07
CA ASP A 566 7.05 -47.62 -14.92
C ASP A 566 8.01 -46.42 -15.01
N ALA A 567 8.53 -46.14 -16.21
CA ALA A 567 9.42 -45.01 -16.44
C ALA A 567 8.71 -43.65 -16.26
N ALA A 568 7.49 -43.51 -16.77
CA ALA A 568 6.69 -42.28 -16.62
C ALA A 568 5.93 -42.20 -15.29
N SER A 569 5.95 -43.28 -14.50
CA SER A 569 5.16 -43.44 -13.29
C SER A 569 5.30 -42.30 -12.28
N PRO A 570 6.48 -41.70 -12.04
CA PRO A 570 6.59 -40.54 -11.16
C PRO A 570 5.74 -39.34 -11.62
N ILE A 571 5.65 -39.12 -12.93
CA ILE A 571 4.87 -38.04 -13.55
C ILE A 571 3.38 -38.40 -13.50
N LEU A 572 3.03 -39.61 -13.95
CA LEU A 572 1.63 -40.05 -14.03
C LEU A 572 0.97 -40.18 -12.66
N ARG A 573 1.70 -40.65 -11.63
CA ARG A 573 1.20 -40.69 -10.26
C ARG A 573 0.93 -39.30 -9.69
N GLU A 574 1.79 -38.33 -9.98
CA GLU A 574 1.57 -36.95 -9.54
C GLU A 574 0.41 -36.31 -10.28
N VAL A 575 0.28 -36.55 -11.60
CA VAL A 575 -0.91 -36.14 -12.37
C VAL A 575 -2.18 -36.71 -11.74
N ASN A 576 -2.23 -38.02 -11.48
CA ASN A 576 -3.38 -38.66 -10.85
C ASN A 576 -3.73 -38.04 -9.49
N THR A 577 -2.73 -37.89 -8.62
CA THR A 577 -2.90 -37.30 -7.27
C THR A 577 -3.47 -35.89 -7.33
N VAL A 578 -3.00 -35.08 -8.29
CA VAL A 578 -3.46 -33.70 -8.46
C VAL A 578 -4.88 -33.65 -9.04
N LEU A 579 -5.21 -34.54 -9.99
CA LEU A 579 -6.57 -34.63 -10.55
C LEU A 579 -7.60 -35.08 -9.51
N GLU A 580 -7.25 -36.06 -8.68
CA GLU A 580 -8.09 -36.47 -7.54
C GLU A 580 -8.34 -35.31 -6.56
N ALA A 581 -7.32 -34.49 -6.29
CA ALA A 581 -7.47 -33.30 -5.46
C ALA A 581 -8.38 -32.21 -6.06
N LEU A 582 -8.62 -32.26 -7.38
CA LEU A 582 -9.56 -31.39 -8.10
C LEU A 582 -10.94 -32.04 -8.32
N ASP A 583 -11.23 -33.18 -7.67
CA ASP A 583 -12.46 -33.98 -7.85
C ASP A 583 -12.67 -34.47 -9.30
N ILE A 584 -11.56 -34.68 -10.03
CA ILE A 584 -11.56 -35.24 -11.38
C ILE A 584 -11.11 -36.69 -11.31
N ALA A 585 -12.09 -37.60 -11.41
CA ALA A 585 -11.83 -39.03 -11.38
C ALA A 585 -11.13 -39.50 -12.67
N VAL A 586 -9.94 -40.07 -12.50
CA VAL A 586 -9.22 -40.81 -13.52
C VAL A 586 -9.63 -42.27 -13.43
N GLU A 587 -10.15 -42.84 -14.52
CA GLU A 587 -10.53 -44.24 -14.58
C GLU A 587 -9.37 -45.13 -15.04
N GLN A 588 -8.52 -44.61 -15.93
CA GLN A 588 -7.43 -45.37 -16.51
C GLN A 588 -6.23 -44.49 -16.88
N LEU A 589 -5.04 -45.07 -16.75
CA LEU A 589 -3.76 -44.54 -17.20
C LEU A 589 -2.98 -45.64 -17.91
N HIS A 590 -2.50 -45.39 -19.13
CA HIS A 590 -1.62 -46.33 -19.82
C HIS A 590 -0.64 -45.62 -20.78
N ALA A 591 0.40 -46.35 -21.17
CA ALA A 591 1.25 -45.96 -22.29
C ALA A 591 0.53 -46.28 -23.61
N GLU A 592 0.41 -45.28 -24.47
CA GLU A 592 -0.35 -45.35 -25.71
C GLU A 592 0.56 -45.73 -26.90
N ALA A 593 0.01 -45.85 -28.11
CA ALA A 593 0.72 -46.42 -29.25
C ALA A 593 1.90 -45.58 -29.79
N GLY A 594 1.93 -44.28 -29.49
CA GLY A 594 3.00 -43.37 -29.87
C GLY A 594 4.22 -43.45 -28.95
N GLN A 595 5.40 -43.11 -29.48
CA GLN A 595 6.64 -43.08 -28.69
C GLN A 595 6.56 -41.97 -27.63
N GLY A 596 6.72 -42.32 -26.36
CA GLY A 596 6.53 -41.39 -25.24
C GLY A 596 5.09 -40.87 -25.10
N GLN A 597 4.10 -41.58 -25.66
CA GLN A 597 2.70 -41.20 -25.57
C GLN A 597 2.00 -41.91 -24.41
N PHE A 598 1.11 -41.19 -23.74
CA PHE A 598 0.31 -41.69 -22.63
C PHE A 598 -1.13 -41.22 -22.77
N GLU A 599 -2.04 -41.98 -22.17
CA GLU A 599 -3.46 -41.63 -22.08
C GLU A 599 -3.89 -41.50 -20.62
N VAL A 600 -4.73 -40.50 -20.36
CA VAL A 600 -5.49 -40.35 -19.11
C VAL A 600 -6.99 -40.36 -19.44
N SER A 601 -7.67 -41.45 -19.11
CA SER A 601 -9.09 -41.63 -19.38
C SER A 601 -9.91 -41.18 -18.17
N LEU A 602 -10.92 -40.33 -18.40
CA LEU A 602 -11.76 -39.74 -17.36
C LEU A 602 -13.15 -40.39 -17.35
N GLY A 603 -13.73 -40.50 -16.15
CA GLY A 603 -15.13 -40.93 -16.03
C GLY A 603 -16.11 -39.93 -16.62
N TYR A 604 -17.30 -40.41 -16.99
CA TYR A 604 -18.31 -39.56 -17.59
C TYR A 604 -18.98 -38.62 -16.58
N LYS A 605 -19.32 -37.41 -17.02
CA LYS A 605 -20.11 -36.41 -16.28
C LYS A 605 -21.11 -35.76 -17.23
N GLU A 606 -22.01 -34.94 -16.70
CA GLU A 606 -22.82 -34.04 -17.52
C GLU A 606 -21.90 -33.21 -18.44
N SER A 607 -22.32 -33.03 -19.69
CA SER A 607 -21.51 -32.47 -20.78
C SER A 607 -20.76 -31.18 -20.44
N THR A 608 -21.36 -30.25 -19.67
CA THR A 608 -20.71 -29.00 -19.26
C THR A 608 -19.55 -29.26 -18.30
N ILE A 609 -19.80 -30.10 -17.29
CA ILE A 609 -18.78 -30.48 -16.29
C ILE A 609 -17.67 -31.28 -16.94
N ALA A 610 -18.01 -32.21 -17.84
CA ALA A 610 -17.03 -33.01 -18.58
C ALA A 610 -16.10 -32.11 -19.42
N ALA A 611 -16.66 -31.09 -20.09
CA ALA A 611 -15.89 -30.14 -20.89
C ALA A 611 -14.98 -29.25 -20.01
N ASP A 612 -15.44 -28.80 -18.85
CA ASP A 612 -14.63 -28.02 -17.91
C ASP A 612 -13.47 -28.88 -17.34
N ASN A 613 -13.74 -30.16 -17.01
CA ASN A 613 -12.72 -31.11 -16.54
C ASN A 613 -11.62 -31.35 -17.59
N LEU A 614 -11.98 -31.45 -18.87
CA LEU A 614 -11.03 -31.59 -19.96
C LEU A 614 -10.00 -30.46 -19.99
N ILE A 615 -10.42 -29.22 -19.72
CA ILE A 615 -9.53 -28.05 -19.68
C ILE A 615 -8.56 -28.17 -18.52
N TYR A 616 -9.06 -28.48 -17.32
CA TYR A 616 -8.20 -28.63 -16.14
C TYR A 616 -7.19 -29.76 -16.28
N VAL A 617 -7.59 -30.91 -16.83
CA VAL A 617 -6.71 -32.08 -17.01
C VAL A 617 -5.50 -31.74 -17.87
N ARG A 618 -5.69 -31.02 -18.97
CA ARG A 618 -4.58 -30.59 -19.83
C ARG A 618 -3.66 -29.58 -19.14
N GLU A 619 -4.19 -28.68 -18.29
CA GLU A 619 -3.37 -27.77 -17.49
C GLU A 619 -2.54 -28.52 -16.43
N VAL A 620 -3.11 -29.53 -15.78
CA VAL A 620 -2.40 -30.40 -14.83
C VAL A 620 -1.26 -31.11 -15.54
N ILE A 621 -1.56 -31.84 -16.62
CA ILE A 621 -0.57 -32.64 -17.37
C ILE A 621 0.60 -31.77 -17.84
N ARG A 622 0.33 -30.60 -18.45
CA ARG A 622 1.38 -29.67 -18.89
C ARG A 622 2.22 -29.16 -17.74
N SER A 623 1.61 -28.82 -16.61
CA SER A 623 2.29 -28.24 -15.46
C SER A 623 3.18 -29.25 -14.74
N ILE A 624 2.68 -30.47 -14.54
CA ILE A 624 3.45 -31.55 -13.93
C ILE A 624 4.57 -32.00 -14.87
N ALA A 625 4.31 -32.18 -16.16
CA ALA A 625 5.38 -32.49 -17.12
C ALA A 625 6.52 -31.46 -17.08
N ARG A 626 6.17 -30.16 -17.07
CA ARG A 626 7.15 -29.06 -16.96
C ARG A 626 7.93 -29.09 -15.65
N LYS A 627 7.26 -29.37 -14.52
CA LYS A 627 7.90 -29.55 -13.21
C LYS A 627 8.96 -30.65 -13.24
N HIS A 628 8.72 -31.72 -14.01
CA HIS A 628 9.64 -32.84 -14.21
C HIS A 628 10.64 -32.62 -15.37
N GLY A 629 10.68 -31.43 -15.99
CA GLY A 629 11.62 -31.11 -17.06
C GLY A 629 11.24 -31.64 -18.46
N PHE A 630 9.98 -32.04 -18.65
CA PHE A 630 9.44 -32.53 -19.91
C PHE A 630 8.45 -31.53 -20.53
N LEU A 631 8.25 -31.63 -21.84
CA LEU A 631 7.18 -30.95 -22.56
C LEU A 631 6.05 -31.94 -22.83
N ALA A 632 4.84 -31.64 -22.34
CA ALA A 632 3.64 -32.38 -22.73
C ALA A 632 2.94 -31.69 -23.91
N THR A 633 2.65 -32.43 -24.98
CA THR A 633 1.90 -31.94 -26.14
C THR A 633 0.71 -32.84 -26.47
N PHE A 634 -0.39 -32.20 -26.87
CA PHE A 634 -1.65 -32.85 -27.28
C PHE A 634 -1.85 -32.77 -28.79
N LEU A 635 -0.77 -32.50 -29.54
CA LEU A 635 -0.83 -32.58 -30.99
C LEU A 635 -1.18 -34.01 -31.39
N PRO A 636 -2.05 -34.19 -32.40
CA PRO A 636 -2.38 -35.51 -32.90
C PRO A 636 -1.12 -36.22 -33.42
N LYS A 637 -1.19 -37.56 -33.40
CA LYS A 637 -0.16 -38.47 -33.92
C LYS A 637 0.32 -38.12 -35.32
#